data_AF-A0A349YCF6-F1
#
_entry.id   AF-A0A349YCF6-F1
#
_cell.length_a   1.000
_cell.length_b   1.000
_cell.length_c   1.000
_cell.angle_alpha   90.00
_cell.angle_beta   90.00
_cell.angle_gamma   90.00
#
_symmetry.space_group_name_H-M   'P 1'
#
loop_
_entity.id
_entity.type
_entity.pdbx_description
1 polymer ?
#
loop_
_entity_poly.entity_id
_entity_poly.type
_entity_poly.pdbx_seq_one_letter_code
_entity_poly.pdbx_strand_id
1 'polypeptide(L)'
;MRNSLSKFFLFSCLMIGLSAFAQVSSESLDSEEEMIKLKQDAVQAIVDAHDPTLILRGGELMVRQQVVKAAKNYALKWGRERGLGKEWWRDKPEFEQAVEHLIEIGDVVLRDEFTSGDWLTAIWTEYTANNFTGEQASYIAEHFKTEHGSIQRGLMEWYLGETTLFYYTFTDRWDYRLEETRKELELLQKEAAKRLPDEMITWKAGEKEAYTFIACSPDSDFCPGPKYWKMLAIPMMGAVFRYMEDTTRKIKSAMEAERDSLEPFFNAFEQSRE
;
A
#
# COMPACT_ATOMS: atom_id res chain seq x y z
N MET A 1 68.01 14.79 -61.92
CA MET A 1 68.78 13.57 -62.27
C MET A 1 69.28 12.93 -60.97
N ARG A 2 69.22 11.59 -60.93
CA ARG A 2 69.56 10.68 -59.82
C ARG A 2 70.94 10.92 -59.18
N ASN A 3 71.03 10.74 -57.86
CA ASN A 3 71.87 9.75 -57.14
C ASN A 3 71.72 9.98 -55.62
N SER A 4 71.12 9.04 -54.87
CA SER A 4 71.69 7.82 -54.24
C SER A 4 72.58 8.17 -53.03
N LEU A 5 72.18 7.85 -51.81
CA LEU A 5 72.56 6.68 -50.96
C LEU A 5 72.27 7.19 -49.51
N SER A 6 71.88 6.46 -48.46
CA SER A 6 72.25 5.13 -48.02
C SER A 6 71.48 4.82 -46.72
N LYS A 7 70.95 3.60 -46.62
CA LYS A 7 71.14 2.61 -45.52
C LYS A 7 70.46 2.77 -44.14
N PHE A 8 69.69 1.71 -43.84
CA PHE A 8 69.64 0.88 -42.61
C PHE A 8 69.11 1.49 -41.29
N PHE A 9 68.00 0.92 -40.77
CA PHE A 9 67.94 -0.06 -39.65
C PHE A 9 66.66 0.06 -38.77
N LEU A 10 66.13 -1.12 -38.41
CA LEU A 10 65.44 -1.51 -37.15
C LEU A 10 64.01 -1.01 -36.82
N PHE A 11 63.08 -1.96 -37.00
CA PHE A 11 62.15 -2.53 -36.01
C PHE A 11 61.88 -1.81 -34.68
N SER A 12 60.58 -1.82 -34.31
CA SER A 12 59.96 -1.60 -33.00
C SER A 12 59.43 -0.19 -32.70
N CYS A 13 58.22 0.10 -33.18
CA CYS A 13 57.36 1.09 -32.53
C CYS A 13 56.35 0.38 -31.63
N LEU A 14 56.67 0.43 -30.34
CA LEU A 14 55.80 0.46 -29.17
C LEU A 14 54.29 0.48 -29.44
N MET A 15 53.64 -0.60 -29.01
CA MET A 15 52.28 -0.57 -28.49
C MET A 15 52.34 0.06 -27.09
N ILE A 16 52.17 1.37 -26.97
CA ILE A 16 51.89 2.03 -25.68
C ILE A 16 50.78 3.05 -25.93
N GLY A 17 49.65 2.88 -25.22
CA GLY A 17 48.65 3.95 -25.13
C GLY A 17 47.17 3.54 -25.19
N LEU A 18 46.78 2.35 -24.71
CA LEU A 18 45.38 2.04 -24.41
C LEU A 18 45.30 1.45 -23.00
N SER A 19 45.50 2.31 -21.99
CA SER A 19 45.30 1.93 -20.58
C SER A 19 44.59 3.01 -19.76
N ALA A 20 44.40 4.22 -20.30
CA ALA A 20 43.83 5.34 -19.54
C ALA A 20 42.29 5.47 -19.63
N PHE A 21 41.62 4.70 -20.50
CA PHE A 21 40.15 4.78 -20.66
C PHE A 21 39.37 3.66 -19.97
N ALA A 22 40.05 2.67 -19.37
CA ALA A 22 39.38 1.57 -18.66
C ALA A 22 39.22 1.82 -17.14
N GLN A 23 40.04 2.67 -16.53
CA GLN A 23 39.96 2.94 -15.07
C GLN A 23 38.93 4.00 -14.69
N VAL A 24 38.60 4.94 -15.57
CA VAL A 24 37.56 5.96 -15.27
C VAL A 24 36.15 5.39 -15.37
N SER A 25 35.97 4.25 -16.05
CA SER A 25 34.66 3.61 -16.21
C SER A 25 34.28 2.69 -15.06
N SER A 26 35.24 2.12 -14.31
CA SER A 26 34.90 1.22 -13.19
C SER A 26 34.56 1.99 -11.92
N GLU A 27 35.33 3.04 -11.57
CA GLU A 27 35.04 3.87 -10.38
C GLU A 27 33.71 4.65 -10.49
N SER A 28 33.32 5.08 -11.70
CA SER A 28 32.05 5.77 -11.91
C SER A 28 30.83 4.84 -11.85
N LEU A 29 30.99 3.58 -12.27
CA LEU A 29 29.92 2.58 -12.19
C LEU A 29 29.77 2.04 -10.77
N ASP A 30 30.89 1.79 -10.07
CA ASP A 30 30.87 1.36 -8.66
C ASP A 30 30.24 2.44 -7.76
N SER A 31 30.49 3.73 -8.03
CA SER A 31 29.89 4.83 -7.27
C SER A 31 28.41 5.05 -7.58
N GLU A 32 27.95 4.85 -8.82
CA GLU A 32 26.53 4.94 -9.16
C GLU A 32 25.72 3.78 -8.55
N GLU A 33 26.25 2.56 -8.60
CA GLU A 33 25.64 1.39 -7.96
C GLU A 33 25.57 1.55 -6.43
N GLU A 34 26.63 2.08 -5.81
CA GLU A 34 26.64 2.40 -4.38
C GLU A 34 25.59 3.46 -4.03
N MET A 35 25.46 4.54 -4.81
CA MET A 35 24.43 5.55 -4.56
C MET A 35 23.00 5.01 -4.71
N ILE A 36 22.76 4.13 -5.71
CA ILE A 36 21.46 3.47 -5.88
C ILE A 36 21.14 2.62 -4.66
N LYS A 37 22.11 1.83 -4.19
CA LYS A 37 21.94 0.98 -3.01
C LYS A 37 21.68 1.79 -1.75
N LEU A 38 22.46 2.85 -1.51
CA LEU A 38 22.26 3.75 -0.37
C LEU A 38 20.87 4.39 -0.38
N LYS A 39 20.38 4.79 -1.56
CA LYS A 39 19.01 5.29 -1.70
C LYS A 39 17.97 4.21 -1.38
N GLN A 40 18.14 2.99 -1.89
CA GLN A 40 17.23 1.87 -1.62
C GLN A 40 17.18 1.55 -0.12
N ASP A 41 18.34 1.46 0.54
CA ASP A 41 18.45 1.20 1.97
C ASP A 41 17.78 2.32 2.79
N ALA A 42 17.98 3.58 2.41
CA ALA A 42 17.35 4.72 3.08
C ALA A 42 15.83 4.76 2.90
N VAL A 43 15.33 4.44 1.70
CA VAL A 43 13.89 4.32 1.43
C VAL A 43 13.29 3.19 2.25
N GLN A 44 13.93 2.02 2.27
CA GLN A 44 13.45 0.89 3.04
C GLN A 44 13.42 1.20 4.53
N ALA A 45 14.44 1.88 5.06
CA ALA A 45 14.49 2.31 6.46
C ALA A 45 13.33 3.25 6.84
N ILE A 46 12.85 4.10 5.94
CA ILE A 46 11.64 4.91 6.16
C ILE A 46 10.40 4.01 6.24
N VAL A 47 10.23 3.11 5.27
CA VAL A 47 9.05 2.25 5.18
C VAL A 47 8.97 1.31 6.37
N ASP A 48 10.09 0.70 6.75
CA ASP A 48 10.22 -0.19 7.92
C ASP A 48 10.01 0.54 9.25
N ALA A 49 10.26 1.86 9.28
CA ALA A 49 10.00 2.66 10.47
C ALA A 49 8.50 2.80 10.73
N HIS A 50 7.64 2.69 9.72
CA HIS A 50 6.22 2.92 9.85
C HIS A 50 5.44 1.69 10.34
N ASP A 51 4.43 1.93 11.17
CA ASP A 51 3.41 0.93 11.52
C ASP A 51 2.18 1.07 10.59
N PRO A 52 1.98 0.17 9.61
CA PRO A 52 0.87 0.24 8.67
C PRO A 52 -0.46 -0.28 9.24
N THR A 53 -0.48 -0.74 10.49
CA THR A 53 -1.60 -1.53 11.05
C THR A 53 -2.96 -0.87 10.88
N LEU A 54 -3.07 0.44 11.15
CA LEU A 54 -4.38 1.12 11.08
C LEU A 54 -4.91 1.23 9.65
N ILE A 55 -4.02 1.44 8.66
CA ILE A 55 -4.39 1.46 7.24
C ILE A 55 -4.86 0.06 6.82
N LEU A 56 -4.10 -0.98 7.18
CA LEU A 56 -4.42 -2.36 6.82
C LEU A 56 -5.74 -2.83 7.46
N ARG A 57 -5.93 -2.60 8.76
CA ARG A 57 -7.17 -3.00 9.46
C ARG A 57 -8.38 -2.19 9.01
N GLY A 58 -8.20 -0.89 8.78
CA GLY A 58 -9.24 -0.04 8.21
C GLY A 58 -9.65 -0.53 6.82
N GLY A 59 -8.66 -0.79 5.96
CA GLY A 59 -8.89 -1.28 4.60
C GLY A 59 -9.52 -2.67 4.55
N GLU A 60 -9.05 -3.62 5.38
CA GLU A 60 -9.57 -4.98 5.46
C GLU A 60 -11.06 -4.99 5.83
N LEU A 61 -11.42 -4.24 6.87
CA LEU A 61 -12.82 -4.05 7.26
C LEU A 61 -13.67 -3.48 6.12
N MET A 62 -13.16 -2.47 5.41
CA MET A 62 -13.89 -1.85 4.31
C MET A 62 -14.11 -2.80 3.15
N VAL A 63 -13.07 -3.50 2.71
CA VAL A 63 -13.18 -4.46 1.61
C VAL A 63 -14.11 -5.61 2.02
N ARG A 64 -14.01 -6.10 3.27
CA ARG A 64 -14.92 -7.14 3.79
C ARG A 64 -16.38 -6.68 3.86
N GLN A 65 -16.66 -5.42 4.21
CA GLN A 65 -18.03 -4.90 4.11
C GLN A 65 -18.55 -4.94 2.66
N GLN A 66 -17.69 -4.68 1.67
CA GLN A 66 -18.07 -4.80 0.27
C GLN A 66 -18.31 -6.25 -0.15
N VAL A 67 -17.53 -7.21 0.35
CA VAL A 67 -17.76 -8.67 0.18
C VAL A 67 -19.17 -9.03 0.61
N VAL A 68 -19.54 -8.70 1.85
CA VAL A 68 -20.85 -9.05 2.42
C VAL A 68 -21.99 -8.37 1.68
N LYS A 69 -21.85 -7.08 1.35
CA LYS A 69 -22.87 -6.34 0.58
C LYS A 69 -23.05 -6.92 -0.82
N ALA A 70 -21.96 -7.31 -1.49
CA ALA A 70 -22.00 -7.93 -2.81
C ALA A 70 -22.65 -9.32 -2.76
N ALA A 71 -22.24 -10.18 -1.83
CA ALA A 71 -22.81 -11.52 -1.64
C ALA A 71 -24.34 -11.48 -1.45
N LYS A 72 -24.82 -10.63 -0.52
CA LYS A 72 -26.26 -10.42 -0.30
C LYS A 72 -27.00 -9.96 -1.56
N ASN A 73 -26.38 -9.07 -2.34
CA ASN A 73 -26.98 -8.57 -3.57
C ASN A 73 -27.02 -9.63 -4.67
N TYR A 74 -25.94 -10.38 -4.87
CA TYR A 74 -25.86 -11.43 -5.88
C TYR A 74 -26.78 -12.60 -5.57
N ALA A 75 -26.78 -13.12 -4.34
CA ALA A 75 -27.70 -14.18 -3.92
C ALA A 75 -29.16 -13.78 -4.15
N LEU A 76 -29.52 -12.53 -3.83
CA LEU A 76 -30.86 -12.02 -4.08
C LEU A 76 -31.16 -11.91 -5.58
N LYS A 77 -30.26 -11.28 -6.35
CA LYS A 77 -30.43 -11.03 -7.78
C LYS A 77 -30.58 -12.35 -8.54
N TRP A 78 -29.68 -13.29 -8.34
CA TRP A 78 -29.68 -14.56 -9.06
C TRP A 78 -30.84 -15.46 -8.64
N GLY A 79 -31.24 -15.47 -7.36
CA GLY A 79 -32.45 -16.19 -6.94
C GLY A 79 -33.71 -15.63 -7.59
N ARG A 80 -33.82 -14.30 -7.77
CA ARG A 80 -34.92 -13.68 -8.53
C ARG A 80 -34.88 -14.05 -10.01
N GLU A 81 -33.71 -14.01 -10.63
CA GLU A 81 -33.51 -14.43 -12.03
C GLU A 81 -33.86 -15.92 -12.25
N ARG A 82 -33.59 -16.77 -11.25
CA ARG A 82 -33.92 -18.21 -11.22
C ARG A 82 -35.41 -18.50 -10.95
N GLY A 83 -36.20 -17.48 -10.58
CA GLY A 83 -37.64 -17.60 -10.40
C GLY A 83 -38.12 -17.90 -8.98
N LEU A 84 -37.26 -17.80 -7.96
CA LEU A 84 -37.59 -18.15 -6.56
C LEU A 84 -38.60 -17.19 -5.89
N GLY A 85 -38.92 -16.07 -6.55
CA GLY A 85 -39.96 -15.13 -6.11
C GLY A 85 -39.57 -14.27 -4.91
N LYS A 86 -40.58 -13.69 -4.25
CA LYS A 86 -40.39 -12.78 -3.10
C LYS A 86 -40.10 -13.52 -1.78
N GLU A 87 -40.36 -14.82 -1.75
CA GLU A 87 -40.13 -15.66 -0.57
C GLU A 87 -38.65 -16.01 -0.39
N TRP A 88 -37.84 -15.87 -1.45
CA TRP A 88 -36.37 -15.94 -1.38
C TRP A 88 -35.81 -14.67 -0.73
N TRP A 89 -35.57 -14.75 0.58
CA TRP A 89 -35.15 -13.61 1.39
C TRP A 89 -34.35 -14.04 2.63
N ARG A 90 -33.91 -13.04 3.40
CA ARG A 90 -32.99 -13.16 4.55
C ARG A 90 -33.51 -14.01 5.72
N ASP A 91 -34.80 -14.34 5.76
CA ASP A 91 -35.37 -15.22 6.80
C ASP A 91 -35.28 -16.71 6.43
N LYS A 92 -34.75 -17.03 5.23
CA LYS A 92 -34.61 -18.40 4.73
C LYS A 92 -33.21 -18.92 4.99
N PRO A 93 -33.05 -20.10 5.63
CA PRO A 93 -31.74 -20.71 5.86
C PRO A 93 -30.96 -20.91 4.56
N GLU A 94 -31.62 -21.26 3.46
CA GLU A 94 -30.98 -21.49 2.16
C GLU A 94 -30.44 -20.19 1.55
N PHE A 95 -31.10 -19.06 1.81
CA PHE A 95 -30.60 -17.73 1.42
C PHE A 95 -29.35 -17.38 2.21
N GLU A 96 -29.37 -17.59 3.52
CA GLU A 96 -28.22 -17.32 4.39
C GLU A 96 -27.01 -18.18 3.98
N GLN A 97 -27.22 -19.46 3.69
CA GLN A 97 -26.18 -20.36 3.19
C GLN A 97 -25.62 -19.92 1.84
N ALA A 98 -26.48 -19.49 0.90
CA ALA A 98 -26.03 -18.96 -0.39
C ALA A 98 -25.19 -17.69 -0.22
N VAL A 99 -25.55 -16.82 0.74
CA VAL A 99 -24.78 -15.62 1.06
C VAL A 99 -23.44 -15.98 1.71
N GLU A 100 -23.43 -16.90 2.67
CA GLU A 100 -22.22 -17.36 3.35
C GLU A 100 -21.22 -17.96 2.36
N HIS A 101 -21.69 -18.81 1.44
CA HIS A 101 -20.88 -19.39 0.37
C HIS A 101 -20.21 -18.32 -0.50
N LEU A 102 -20.94 -17.26 -0.90
CA LEU A 102 -20.34 -16.14 -1.65
C LEU A 102 -19.37 -15.32 -0.80
N ILE A 103 -19.64 -15.16 0.50
CA ILE A 103 -18.71 -14.49 1.42
C ILE A 103 -17.39 -15.26 1.49
N GLU A 104 -17.44 -16.60 1.60
CA GLU A 104 -16.24 -17.44 1.62
C GLU A 104 -15.38 -17.26 0.36
N ILE A 105 -16.00 -17.19 -0.82
CA ILE A 105 -15.30 -16.90 -2.08
C ILE A 105 -14.62 -15.53 -2.02
N GLY A 106 -15.33 -14.51 -1.54
CA GLY A 106 -14.76 -13.17 -1.38
C GLY A 106 -13.63 -13.12 -0.35
N ASP A 107 -13.73 -13.88 0.73
CA ASP A 107 -12.75 -13.97 1.81
C ASP A 107 -11.44 -14.62 1.34
N VAL A 108 -11.51 -15.60 0.44
CA VAL A 108 -10.33 -16.17 -0.23
C VAL A 108 -9.57 -15.09 -0.98
N VAL A 109 -10.25 -14.31 -1.82
CA VAL A 109 -9.61 -13.23 -2.60
C VAL A 109 -9.08 -12.13 -1.69
N LEU A 110 -9.85 -11.73 -0.67
CA LEU A 110 -9.41 -10.73 0.31
C LEU A 110 -8.12 -11.17 1.02
N ARG A 111 -8.06 -12.42 1.48
CA ARG A 111 -6.89 -12.98 2.14
C ARG A 111 -5.67 -12.97 1.24
N ASP A 112 -5.83 -13.44 0.00
CA ASP A 112 -4.71 -13.66 -0.91
C ASP A 112 -4.17 -12.35 -1.51
N GLU A 113 -5.03 -11.34 -1.68
CA GLU A 113 -4.65 -10.05 -2.28
C GLU A 113 -4.33 -8.96 -1.25
N PHE A 114 -5.01 -8.93 -0.10
CA PHE A 114 -5.00 -7.76 0.78
C PHE A 114 -4.33 -8.01 2.13
N THR A 115 -4.55 -9.18 2.75
CA THR A 115 -4.23 -9.39 4.17
C THR A 115 -2.73 -9.39 4.48
N SER A 116 -1.85 -9.73 3.54
CA SER A 116 -0.39 -9.73 3.81
C SER A 116 0.17 -8.33 4.06
N GLY A 117 -0.45 -7.30 3.47
CA GLY A 117 0.04 -5.92 3.52
C GLY A 117 1.25 -5.64 2.62
N ASP A 118 1.78 -6.63 1.91
CA ASP A 118 2.94 -6.45 1.01
C ASP A 118 2.67 -5.41 -0.08
N TRP A 119 1.42 -5.34 -0.55
CA TRP A 119 0.96 -4.33 -1.50
C TRP A 119 1.13 -2.90 -0.96
N LEU A 120 0.91 -2.68 0.33
CA LEU A 120 1.04 -1.37 0.96
C LEU A 120 2.52 -1.00 1.08
N THR A 121 3.36 -1.94 1.50
CA THR A 121 4.82 -1.79 1.52
C THR A 121 5.36 -1.44 0.13
N ALA A 122 4.87 -2.12 -0.91
CA ALA A 122 5.27 -1.87 -2.29
C ALA A 122 4.88 -0.46 -2.76
N ILE A 123 3.63 -0.04 -2.54
CA ILE A 123 3.16 1.31 -2.84
C ILE A 123 4.01 2.34 -2.09
N TRP A 124 4.19 2.17 -0.78
CA TRP A 124 4.93 3.13 0.06
C TRP A 124 6.38 3.28 -0.40
N THR A 125 7.03 2.15 -0.71
CA THR A 125 8.39 2.10 -1.24
C THR A 125 8.49 2.83 -2.57
N GLU A 126 7.61 2.53 -3.52
CA GLU A 126 7.57 3.17 -4.84
C GLU A 126 7.42 4.68 -4.73
N TYR A 127 6.42 5.14 -3.96
CA TYR A 127 6.15 6.57 -3.83
C TYR A 127 7.30 7.30 -3.11
N THR A 128 7.94 6.67 -2.13
CA THR A 128 9.11 7.26 -1.46
C THR A 128 10.31 7.32 -2.39
N ALA A 129 10.63 6.22 -3.08
CA ALA A 129 11.75 6.15 -4.02
C ALA A 129 11.62 7.16 -5.18
N ASN A 130 10.40 7.40 -5.67
CA ASN A 130 10.14 8.29 -6.79
C ASN A 130 10.14 9.78 -6.41
N ASN A 131 9.94 10.13 -5.13
CA ASN A 131 9.78 11.52 -4.70
C ASN A 131 10.98 12.10 -3.93
N PHE A 132 11.91 11.26 -3.48
CA PHE A 132 13.02 11.66 -2.61
C PHE A 132 14.38 11.19 -3.14
N THR A 133 15.41 12.01 -2.89
CA THR A 133 16.81 11.61 -3.06
C THR A 133 17.24 10.67 -1.94
N GLY A 134 18.39 9.99 -2.10
CA GLY A 134 18.94 9.15 -1.02
C GLY A 134 19.24 9.94 0.25
N GLU A 135 19.75 11.17 0.12
CA GLU A 135 20.03 12.07 1.25
C GLU A 135 18.75 12.49 1.97
N GLN A 136 17.70 12.89 1.23
CA GLN A 136 16.42 13.26 1.83
C GLN A 136 15.78 12.06 2.53
N ALA A 137 15.87 10.87 1.91
CA ALA A 137 15.35 9.66 2.51
C ALA A 137 16.12 9.30 3.80
N SER A 138 17.45 9.39 3.77
CA SER A 138 18.29 9.16 4.94
C SER A 138 17.97 10.14 6.08
N TYR A 139 17.77 11.42 5.77
CA TYR A 139 17.37 12.42 6.75
C TYR A 139 16.03 12.06 7.44
N ILE A 140 15.02 11.65 6.67
CA ILE A 140 13.71 11.25 7.24
C ILE A 140 13.88 10.01 8.12
N ALA A 141 14.62 9.00 7.65
CA ALA A 141 14.88 7.77 8.40
C ALA A 141 15.59 8.05 9.73
N GLU A 142 16.61 8.90 9.74
CA GLU A 142 17.31 9.30 10.96
C GLU A 142 16.42 10.12 11.89
N HIS A 143 15.60 11.03 11.34
CA HIS A 143 14.64 11.79 12.14
C HIS A 143 13.68 10.87 12.89
N PHE A 144 13.12 9.85 12.24
CA PHE A 144 12.19 8.90 12.87
C PHE A 144 12.81 8.05 13.99
N LYS A 145 14.14 7.97 14.10
CA LYS A 145 14.83 7.33 15.22
C LYS A 145 14.92 8.21 16.46
N THR A 146 14.70 9.52 16.32
CA THR A 146 14.66 10.44 17.46
C THR A 146 13.36 10.28 18.26
N GLU A 147 13.38 10.67 19.53
CA GLU A 147 12.18 10.66 20.39
C GLU A 147 11.01 11.43 19.74
N HIS A 148 11.28 12.63 19.23
CA HIS A 148 10.26 13.48 18.65
C HIS A 148 9.83 13.01 17.26
N GLY A 149 10.76 12.50 16.45
CA GLY A 149 10.43 11.91 15.15
C GLY A 149 9.56 10.66 15.30
N SER A 150 9.80 9.83 16.31
CA SER A 150 8.92 8.67 16.60
C SER A 150 7.50 9.10 16.94
N ILE A 151 7.32 10.18 17.71
CA ILE A 151 6.00 10.74 18.02
C ILE A 151 5.32 11.31 16.76
N GLN A 152 6.06 12.10 15.97
CA GLN A 152 5.54 12.67 14.72
C GLN A 152 5.14 11.58 13.72
N ARG A 153 5.95 10.53 13.60
CA ARG A 153 5.66 9.35 12.80
C ARG A 153 4.37 8.66 13.26
N GLY A 154 4.21 8.45 14.57
CA GLY A 154 2.98 7.88 15.13
C GLY A 154 1.73 8.72 14.85
N LEU A 155 1.85 10.06 14.90
CA LEU A 155 0.77 10.96 14.48
C LEU A 155 0.44 10.82 13.00
N MET A 156 1.45 10.72 12.13
CA MET A 156 1.22 10.50 10.70
C MET A 156 0.46 9.19 10.46
N GLU A 157 0.86 8.10 11.11
CA GLU A 157 0.21 6.79 11.02
C GLU A 157 -1.25 6.85 11.49
N TRP A 158 -1.50 7.53 12.62
CA TRP A 158 -2.85 7.78 13.11
C TRP A 158 -3.71 8.48 12.05
N TYR A 159 -3.23 9.60 11.51
CA TYR A 159 -3.96 10.37 10.51
C TYR A 159 -4.16 9.62 9.18
N LEU A 160 -3.21 8.78 8.75
CA LEU A 160 -3.39 7.93 7.57
C LEU A 160 -4.46 6.86 7.82
N GLY A 161 -4.47 6.27 9.02
CA GLY A 161 -5.53 5.36 9.48
C GLY A 161 -6.90 6.04 9.49
N GLU A 162 -7.01 7.24 10.07
CA GLU A 162 -8.24 8.04 10.05
C GLU A 162 -8.66 8.41 8.62
N THR A 163 -7.72 8.81 7.77
CA THR A 163 -8.01 9.14 6.35
C THR A 163 -8.61 7.95 5.64
N THR A 164 -8.13 6.74 5.95
CA THR A 164 -8.69 5.50 5.42
C THR A 164 -10.16 5.36 5.81
N LEU A 165 -10.48 5.55 7.10
CA LEU A 165 -11.83 5.55 7.66
C LEU A 165 -12.75 6.64 7.09
N PHE A 166 -12.24 7.86 6.96
CA PHE A 166 -13.01 9.01 6.50
C PHE A 166 -13.50 8.85 5.07
N TYR A 167 -12.65 8.34 4.17
CA TYR A 167 -13.00 8.18 2.76
C TYR A 167 -14.29 7.35 2.56
N TYR A 168 -14.47 6.29 3.34
CA TYR A 168 -15.66 5.42 3.22
C TYR A 168 -16.84 5.84 4.08
N THR A 169 -16.60 6.61 5.16
CA THR A 169 -17.68 7.19 5.97
C THR A 169 -18.40 8.30 5.20
N PHE A 170 -17.65 9.19 4.51
CA PHE A 170 -18.25 10.27 3.72
C PHE A 170 -18.95 9.79 2.44
N THR A 171 -18.60 8.60 1.94
CA THR A 171 -19.23 8.03 0.75
C THR A 171 -20.43 7.14 1.08
N ASP A 172 -20.89 7.10 2.35
CA ASP A 172 -21.99 6.24 2.85
C ASP A 172 -21.76 4.74 2.56
N ARG A 173 -20.50 4.36 2.40
CA ARG A 173 -20.09 2.97 2.09
C ARG A 173 -19.82 2.16 3.35
N TRP A 174 -19.75 2.82 4.50
CA TRP A 174 -19.49 2.22 5.80
C TRP A 174 -20.79 1.95 6.58
N ASP A 175 -20.96 0.71 7.06
CA ASP A 175 -22.08 0.32 7.92
C ASP A 175 -21.57 -0.26 9.24
N TYR A 176 -21.69 0.52 10.32
CA TYR A 176 -21.32 0.11 11.68
C TYR A 176 -22.16 -1.06 12.23
N ARG A 177 -23.28 -1.40 11.59
CA ARG A 177 -24.24 -2.41 12.08
C ARG A 177 -24.18 -3.71 11.28
N LEU A 178 -23.22 -3.84 10.37
CA LEU A 178 -23.08 -5.03 9.56
C LEU A 178 -22.40 -6.15 10.38
N GLU A 179 -23.22 -7.00 10.97
CA GLU A 179 -22.82 -8.03 11.93
C GLU A 179 -21.72 -8.95 11.41
N GLU A 180 -21.74 -9.30 10.11
CA GLU A 180 -20.73 -10.17 9.48
C GLU A 180 -19.31 -9.57 9.46
N THR A 181 -19.19 -8.27 9.74
CA THR A 181 -17.91 -7.55 9.80
C THR A 181 -17.57 -7.02 11.20
N ARG A 182 -18.34 -7.41 12.22
CA ARG A 182 -18.16 -6.95 13.59
C ARG A 182 -16.78 -7.31 14.14
N LYS A 183 -16.28 -8.50 13.81
CA LYS A 183 -14.95 -8.96 14.23
C LYS A 183 -13.84 -8.03 13.72
N GLU A 184 -13.91 -7.62 12.46
CA GLU A 184 -12.91 -6.73 11.85
C GLU A 184 -12.99 -5.32 12.47
N LEU A 185 -14.19 -4.85 12.80
CA LEU A 185 -14.40 -3.61 13.54
C LEU A 185 -13.79 -3.68 14.95
N GLU A 186 -14.06 -4.75 15.70
CA GLU A 186 -13.49 -4.96 17.04
C GLU A 186 -11.95 -5.03 16.99
N LEU A 187 -11.38 -5.70 15.97
CA LEU A 187 -9.93 -5.74 15.75
C LEU A 187 -9.36 -4.36 15.45
N LEU A 188 -10.00 -3.59 14.57
CA LEU A 188 -9.58 -2.22 14.28
C LEU A 188 -9.64 -1.34 15.53
N GLN A 189 -10.73 -1.39 16.29
CA GLN A 189 -10.88 -0.63 17.53
C GLN A 189 -9.81 -1.00 18.56
N LYS A 190 -9.48 -2.29 18.68
CA LYS A 190 -8.41 -2.77 19.56
C LYS A 190 -7.04 -2.24 19.15
N GLU A 191 -6.74 -2.19 17.85
CA GLU A 191 -5.46 -1.66 17.37
C GLU A 191 -5.41 -0.12 17.47
N ALA A 192 -6.52 0.57 17.24
CA ALA A 192 -6.64 2.02 17.41
C ALA A 192 -6.44 2.42 18.88
N ALA A 193 -7.03 1.70 19.83
CA ALA A 193 -6.90 1.99 21.26
C ALA A 193 -5.45 1.99 21.76
N LYS A 194 -4.55 1.21 21.14
CA LYS A 194 -3.12 1.17 21.49
C LYS A 194 -2.34 2.37 20.94
N ARG A 195 -2.90 3.08 19.96
CA ARG A 195 -2.22 4.08 19.12
C ARG A 195 -2.87 5.45 19.19
N LEU A 196 -3.89 5.61 20.04
CA LEU A 196 -4.51 6.90 20.31
C LEU A 196 -3.41 7.90 20.70
N PRO A 197 -3.20 8.96 19.92
CA PRO A 197 -2.19 9.95 20.25
C PRO A 197 -2.60 10.71 21.51
N ASP A 198 -1.61 11.17 22.27
CA ASP A 198 -1.86 12.13 23.34
C ASP A 198 -2.34 13.45 22.72
N GLU A 199 -3.47 13.97 23.19
CA GLU A 199 -4.08 15.19 22.67
C GLU A 199 -3.23 16.45 22.96
N MET A 200 -2.27 16.36 23.88
CA MET A 200 -1.46 17.49 24.35
C MET A 200 0.04 17.31 24.04
N ILE A 201 0.38 17.20 22.75
CA ILE A 201 1.78 17.22 22.32
C ILE A 201 2.28 18.66 22.27
N THR A 202 3.03 19.07 23.30
CA THR A 202 3.75 20.36 23.31
C THR A 202 5.24 20.13 23.17
N TRP A 203 5.83 20.65 22.09
CA TRP A 203 7.28 20.66 21.92
C TRP A 203 7.89 21.81 22.74
N LYS A 204 9.05 21.57 23.36
CA LYS A 204 9.80 22.61 24.09
C LYS A 204 10.60 23.46 23.10
N ALA A 205 10.87 24.72 23.45
CA ALA A 205 11.64 25.66 22.62
C ALA A 205 13.06 25.19 22.22
N GLY A 206 13.61 24.16 22.87
CA GLY A 206 14.90 23.56 22.53
C GLY A 206 14.86 22.46 21.46
N GLU A 207 13.67 22.05 21.01
CA GLU A 207 13.46 20.87 20.16
C GLU A 207 13.43 21.27 18.67
N LYS A 208 14.51 21.91 18.22
CA LYS A 208 14.61 22.58 16.92
C LYS A 208 14.37 21.62 15.74
N GLU A 209 14.83 20.37 15.84
CA GLU A 209 14.70 19.34 14.81
C GLU A 209 13.23 18.96 14.58
N ALA A 210 12.46 18.82 15.66
CA ALA A 210 11.02 18.50 15.60
C ALA A 210 10.24 19.62 14.89
N TYR A 211 10.51 20.88 15.23
CA TYR A 211 9.91 22.04 14.56
C TYR A 211 10.33 22.14 13.09
N THR A 212 11.61 21.89 12.78
CA THR A 212 12.14 21.97 11.42
C THR A 212 11.46 20.92 10.51
N PHE A 213 11.23 19.72 11.03
CA PHE A 213 10.60 18.65 10.26
C PHE A 213 9.15 18.97 9.83
N ILE A 214 8.40 19.77 10.61
CA ILE A 214 6.99 20.07 10.33
C ILE A 214 6.72 21.49 9.82
N ALA A 215 7.58 22.45 10.13
CA ALA A 215 7.31 23.88 9.91
C ALA A 215 8.05 24.48 8.71
N CYS A 216 8.92 23.73 8.04
CA CYS A 216 9.55 24.20 6.81
C CYS A 216 8.55 24.27 5.64
N SER A 217 8.93 24.98 4.57
CA SER A 217 8.18 24.93 3.30
C SER A 217 8.29 23.52 2.68
N PRO A 218 7.21 22.95 2.14
CA PRO A 218 7.25 21.69 1.39
C PRO A 218 8.09 21.76 0.10
N ASP A 219 8.43 22.97 -0.36
CA ASP A 219 9.30 23.20 -1.52
C ASP A 219 10.78 23.34 -1.13
N SER A 220 11.12 23.17 0.16
CA SER A 220 12.50 23.24 0.63
C SER A 220 13.22 21.90 0.43
N ASP A 221 14.33 21.91 -0.30
CA ASP A 221 15.19 20.73 -0.47
C ASP A 221 15.86 20.27 0.84
N PHE A 222 15.96 21.18 1.83
CA PHE A 222 16.66 20.98 3.10
C PHE A 222 15.77 20.49 4.24
N CYS A 223 14.44 20.53 4.07
CA CYS A 223 13.48 20.05 5.07
C CYS A 223 12.44 19.14 4.40
N PRO A 224 12.72 17.84 4.21
CA PRO A 224 11.86 16.97 3.42
C PRO A 224 10.57 16.56 4.16
N GLY A 225 10.41 16.86 5.45
CA GLY A 225 9.28 16.41 6.28
C GLY A 225 7.90 16.83 5.76
N PRO A 226 7.63 18.11 5.44
CA PRO A 226 6.32 18.55 4.94
C PRO A 226 6.03 17.99 3.53
N LYS A 227 7.07 17.86 2.70
CA LYS A 227 6.99 17.19 1.38
C LYS A 227 6.64 15.71 1.56
N TYR A 228 7.26 15.04 2.52
CA TYR A 228 7.01 13.64 2.86
C TYR A 228 5.58 13.43 3.32
N TRP A 229 5.11 14.21 4.29
CA TRP A 229 3.72 14.16 4.75
C TRP A 229 2.72 14.39 3.62
N LYS A 230 2.95 15.41 2.78
CA LYS A 230 2.09 15.70 1.62
C LYS A 230 2.05 14.53 0.63
N MET A 231 3.17 13.86 0.40
CA MET A 231 3.26 12.67 -0.45
C MET A 231 2.46 11.50 0.15
N LEU A 232 2.56 11.27 1.46
CA LEU A 232 1.79 10.21 2.13
C LEU A 232 0.29 10.49 2.06
N ALA A 233 -0.12 11.67 2.51
CA ALA A 233 -1.53 12.00 2.70
C ALA A 233 -2.33 12.13 1.40
N ILE A 234 -1.68 12.46 0.27
CA ILE A 234 -2.37 12.73 -1.00
C ILE A 234 -2.11 11.61 -2.02
N PRO A 235 -0.96 11.55 -2.72
CA PRO A 235 -0.81 10.59 -3.81
C PRO A 235 -0.69 9.14 -3.31
N MET A 236 -0.04 8.87 -2.17
CA MET A 236 0.06 7.51 -1.63
C MET A 236 -1.30 6.99 -1.13
N MET A 237 -2.02 7.75 -0.29
CA MET A 237 -3.39 7.38 0.10
C MET A 237 -4.33 7.24 -1.10
N GLY A 238 -4.17 8.06 -2.14
CA GLY A 238 -4.90 7.88 -3.40
C GLY A 238 -4.62 6.53 -4.07
N ALA A 239 -3.38 6.02 -3.99
CA ALA A 239 -3.02 4.70 -4.50
C ALA A 239 -3.59 3.57 -3.61
N VAL A 240 -3.58 3.74 -2.29
CA VAL A 240 -4.22 2.82 -1.34
C VAL A 240 -5.70 2.63 -1.66
N PHE A 241 -6.44 3.73 -1.86
CA PHE A 241 -7.86 3.65 -2.20
C PHE A 241 -8.12 2.97 -3.54
N ARG A 242 -7.30 3.25 -4.56
CA ARG A 242 -7.40 2.55 -5.84
C ARG A 242 -7.17 1.04 -5.66
N TYR A 243 -6.16 0.66 -4.89
CA TYR A 243 -5.89 -0.76 -4.62
C TYR A 243 -7.09 -1.44 -3.96
N MET A 244 -7.69 -0.82 -2.93
CA MET A 244 -8.89 -1.35 -2.27
C MET A 244 -10.10 -1.52 -3.22
N GLU A 245 -10.33 -0.55 -4.10
CA GLU A 245 -11.39 -0.63 -5.11
C GLU A 245 -11.09 -1.72 -6.15
N ASP A 246 -9.83 -1.91 -6.53
CA ASP A 246 -9.38 -2.94 -7.46
C ASP A 246 -9.59 -4.34 -6.86
N THR A 247 -9.20 -4.54 -5.59
CA THR A 247 -9.47 -5.78 -4.83
C THR A 247 -10.97 -6.04 -4.75
N THR A 248 -11.78 -5.02 -4.48
CA THR A 248 -13.24 -5.15 -4.45
C THR A 248 -13.82 -5.59 -5.80
N ARG A 249 -13.25 -5.11 -6.92
CA ARG A 249 -13.67 -5.57 -8.26
C ARG A 249 -13.28 -7.03 -8.51
N LYS A 250 -12.06 -7.43 -8.14
CA LYS A 250 -11.61 -8.84 -8.24
C LYS A 250 -12.54 -9.78 -7.46
N ILE A 251 -12.88 -9.42 -6.22
CA ILE A 251 -13.83 -10.16 -5.37
C ILE A 251 -15.17 -10.36 -6.08
N LYS A 252 -15.75 -9.28 -6.63
CA LYS A 252 -17.03 -9.34 -7.33
C LYS A 252 -16.96 -10.24 -8.56
N SER A 253 -15.89 -10.14 -9.34
CA SER A 253 -15.67 -11.02 -10.50
C SER A 253 -15.51 -12.48 -10.10
N ALA A 254 -14.86 -12.77 -8.97
CA ALA A 254 -14.74 -14.14 -8.45
C ALA A 254 -16.11 -14.70 -8.02
N MET A 255 -16.93 -13.92 -7.30
CA MET A 255 -18.30 -14.32 -6.96
C MET A 255 -19.15 -14.56 -8.21
N GLU A 256 -19.04 -13.70 -9.22
CA GLU A 256 -19.78 -13.83 -10.49
C GLU A 256 -19.40 -15.09 -11.27
N ALA A 257 -18.11 -15.45 -11.26
CA ALA A 257 -17.63 -16.69 -11.89
C ALA A 257 -18.21 -17.94 -11.21
N GLU A 258 -18.51 -17.86 -9.92
CA GLU A 258 -19.09 -18.93 -9.11
C GLU A 258 -20.62 -18.88 -9.06
N ARG A 259 -21.29 -18.16 -9.96
CA ARG A 259 -22.77 -18.06 -9.99
C ARG A 259 -23.46 -19.42 -9.93
N ASP A 260 -22.99 -20.38 -10.74
CA ASP A 260 -23.62 -21.70 -10.87
C ASP A 260 -23.45 -22.55 -9.59
N SER A 261 -22.49 -22.20 -8.74
CA SER A 261 -22.29 -22.86 -7.43
C SER A 261 -23.44 -22.61 -6.46
N LEU A 262 -24.36 -21.67 -6.75
CA LEU A 262 -25.54 -21.42 -5.93
C LEU A 262 -26.75 -22.30 -6.24
N GLU A 263 -26.74 -23.04 -7.34
CA GLU A 263 -27.87 -23.91 -7.72
C GLU A 263 -28.26 -24.93 -6.62
N PRO A 264 -27.34 -25.54 -5.84
CA PRO A 264 -27.71 -26.40 -4.73
C PRO A 264 -28.61 -25.71 -3.69
N PHE A 265 -28.34 -24.45 -3.35
CA PHE A 265 -29.14 -23.69 -2.38
C PHE A 265 -30.50 -23.30 -2.96
N PHE A 266 -30.55 -22.94 -4.24
CA PHE A 266 -31.81 -22.63 -4.93
C PHE A 266 -32.72 -23.86 -5.00
N ASN A 267 -32.18 -25.02 -5.36
CA ASN A 267 -32.93 -26.26 -5.42
C ASN A 267 -33.41 -26.71 -4.03
N ALA A 268 -32.58 -26.55 -2.99
CA ALA A 268 -32.99 -26.83 -1.61
C ALA A 268 -34.17 -25.96 -1.16
N PHE A 269 -34.15 -24.68 -1.52
CA PHE A 269 -35.26 -23.77 -1.22
C PHE A 269 -36.54 -24.16 -1.95
N GLU A 270 -36.47 -24.53 -3.23
CA GLU A 270 -37.64 -25.01 -3.98
C GLU A 270 -38.25 -26.26 -3.33
N GLN A 271 -37.41 -27.22 -2.91
CA GLN A 271 -37.86 -28.44 -2.22
C GLN A 271 -38.48 -28.16 -0.85
N SER A 272 -38.03 -27.12 -0.14
CA SER A 272 -38.60 -26.74 1.16
C SER A 272 -40.03 -26.18 1.07
N ARG A 273 -40.49 -25.81 -0.14
CA ARG A 273 -41.83 -25.26 -0.40
C ARG A 273 -42.86 -26.33 -0.76
N GLU A 274 -42.42 -27.53 -1.11
CA GLU A 274 -43.27 -28.70 -1.41
C GLU A 274 -43.74 -29.41 -0.13
#